data_AF-A0A9E0N647-F1
#
_entry.id   AF-A0A9E0N647-F1
#
_cell.length_a   1.000
_cell.length_b   1.000
_cell.length_c   1.000
_cell.angle_alpha   90.00
_cell.angle_beta   90.00
_cell.angle_gamma   90.00
#
_symmetry.space_group_name_H-M   'P 1'
#
loop_
_entity.id
_entity.type
_entity.pdbx_description
1 polymer ?
#
loop_
_entity_poly.entity_id
_entity_poly.type
_entity_poly.pdbx_seq_one_letter_code
_entity_poly.pdbx_strand_id
1 'polypeptide(L)'
;MSQTVRPGSVARTGTGSRAAAGPRGGAADELDDVTLARVVRGDEAAARVMVDRYAPRVFALVGRMLPGRDHATLEDLAQDTFLQAFARLAAFDPQGPARLSTWLLTIAARRAIDELRRRPRAEPRAEVERISADTADAETHRRQLRAALERALADLSPELRAAFLLREYHDLSYQDIADALQIELGTVRSRLARARDALRAALTEVAHG
;
A
#
# COMPACT_ATOMS: atom_id res chain seq x y z
N MET A 1 -24.24 27.51 54.78
CA MET A 1 -25.00 27.41 53.51
C MET A 1 -24.33 28.38 52.56
N SER A 2 -23.60 28.02 51.51
CA SER A 2 -23.70 26.85 50.64
C SER A 2 -22.32 26.44 50.13
N GLN A 3 -22.22 25.14 49.94
CA GLN A 3 -21.10 24.38 49.42
C GLN A 3 -21.19 24.40 47.89
N THR A 4 -20.13 24.84 47.18
CA THR A 4 -20.02 24.63 45.73
C THR A 4 -18.71 23.89 45.46
N VAL A 5 -18.85 22.57 45.34
CA VAL A 5 -17.85 21.64 44.84
C VAL A 5 -17.66 21.90 43.34
N ARG A 6 -16.41 22.15 42.90
CA ARG A 6 -16.02 22.06 41.48
C ARG A 6 -15.08 20.87 41.30
N PRO A 7 -15.39 19.91 40.41
CA PRO A 7 -14.58 18.71 40.23
C PRO A 7 -13.46 18.89 39.19
N GLY A 8 -12.32 18.28 39.51
CA GLY A 8 -11.42 17.53 38.62
C GLY A 8 -11.12 18.06 37.22
N SER A 9 -9.98 18.77 37.09
CA SER A 9 -9.26 18.86 35.82
C SER A 9 -8.45 17.58 35.61
N VAL A 10 -9.05 16.61 34.91
CA VAL A 10 -8.31 15.45 34.39
C VAL A 10 -7.73 15.85 33.05
N ALA A 11 -6.41 15.96 33.00
CA ALA A 11 -5.63 16.08 31.78
C ALA A 11 -5.99 14.92 30.85
N ARG A 12 -6.67 15.21 29.74
CA ARG A 12 -6.81 14.27 28.63
C ARG A 12 -5.60 14.42 27.74
N THR A 13 -4.65 13.50 27.91
CA THR A 13 -3.66 13.13 26.92
C THR A 13 -4.31 13.02 25.55
N GLY A 14 -3.84 13.84 24.61
CA GLY A 14 -4.19 13.74 23.21
C GLY A 14 -3.68 12.42 22.64
N THR A 15 -4.56 11.44 22.51
CA THR A 15 -4.34 10.31 21.62
C THR A 15 -4.47 10.81 20.19
N GLY A 16 -3.35 11.33 19.66
CA GLY A 16 -3.21 11.64 18.25
C GLY A 16 -3.54 10.38 17.44
N SER A 17 -4.69 10.42 16.77
CA SER A 17 -5.11 9.49 15.74
C SER A 17 -4.00 9.41 14.68
N ARG A 18 -3.14 8.39 14.78
CA ARG A 18 -2.23 7.97 13.71
C ARG A 18 -3.10 7.61 12.50
N ALA A 19 -3.32 8.58 11.61
CA ALA A 19 -3.60 8.27 10.22
C ALA A 19 -2.51 7.28 9.79
N ALA A 20 -2.92 6.09 9.36
CA ALA A 20 -2.04 4.97 9.07
C ALA A 20 -1.08 5.32 7.93
N ALA A 21 0.02 6.00 8.26
CA ALA A 21 1.22 6.06 7.45
C ALA A 21 1.62 4.61 7.19
N GLY A 22 1.50 4.17 5.94
CA GLY A 22 1.96 2.85 5.53
C GLY A 22 3.44 2.67 5.90
N PRO A 23 3.94 1.43 5.92
CA PRO A 23 5.35 1.17 6.21
C PRO A 23 6.23 1.89 5.17
N ARG A 24 6.79 3.04 5.57
CA ARG A 24 7.76 3.81 4.78
C ARG A 24 9.12 3.14 4.96
N GLY A 25 9.65 2.53 3.91
CA GLY A 25 10.95 1.86 3.94
C GLY A 25 12.07 2.80 3.54
N GLY A 26 12.94 3.16 4.48
CA GLY A 26 14.20 3.84 4.22
C GLY A 26 15.36 2.84 4.04
N ALA A 27 16.58 3.31 3.74
CA ALA A 27 17.76 2.45 3.61
C ALA A 27 18.07 1.63 4.88
N ALA A 28 17.68 2.11 6.06
CA ALA A 28 17.82 1.41 7.34
C ALA A 28 16.85 0.21 7.50
N ASP A 29 15.86 0.10 6.61
CA ASP A 29 14.87 -0.99 6.57
C ASP A 29 15.29 -2.10 5.60
N GLU A 30 16.50 -2.02 5.01
CA GLU A 30 17.03 -3.06 4.13
C GLU A 30 17.70 -4.18 4.92
N LEU A 31 17.64 -5.40 4.38
CA LEU A 31 18.34 -6.56 4.89
C LEU A 31 19.85 -6.38 4.71
N ASP A 32 20.63 -6.72 5.74
CA ASP A 32 22.09 -6.66 5.63
C ASP A 32 22.64 -7.75 4.70
N ASP A 33 23.80 -7.49 4.12
CA ASP A 33 24.44 -8.36 3.14
C ASP A 33 24.74 -9.77 3.68
N VAL A 34 25.06 -9.88 4.98
CA VAL A 34 25.37 -11.16 5.63
C VAL A 34 24.13 -12.04 5.67
N THR A 35 23.01 -11.47 6.10
CA THR A 35 21.71 -12.14 6.14
C THR A 35 21.25 -12.47 4.73
N LEU A 36 21.35 -11.55 3.78
CA LEU A 36 21.01 -11.79 2.38
C LEU A 36 21.82 -12.96 1.78
N ALA A 37 23.14 -13.00 2.00
CA ALA A 37 23.99 -14.09 1.53
C ALA A 37 23.65 -15.45 2.17
N ARG A 38 23.07 -15.47 3.37
CA ARG A 38 22.54 -16.70 3.99
C ARG A 38 21.23 -17.13 3.33
N VAL A 39 20.32 -16.20 3.03
CA VAL A 39 19.08 -16.49 2.29
C VAL A 39 19.40 -17.14 0.94
N VAL A 40 20.35 -16.57 0.18
CA VAL A 40 20.76 -17.10 -1.13
C VAL A 40 21.30 -18.54 -1.03
N ARG A 41 21.90 -18.91 0.11
CA ARG A 41 22.40 -20.28 0.37
C ARG A 41 21.32 -21.24 0.91
N GLY A 42 20.08 -20.78 1.03
CA GLY A 42 18.96 -21.61 1.49
C GLY A 42 18.84 -21.71 3.02
N ASP A 43 19.44 -20.79 3.78
CA ASP A 43 19.27 -20.75 5.24
C ASP A 43 17.84 -20.33 5.61
N GLU A 44 17.07 -21.27 6.16
CA GLU A 44 15.66 -21.07 6.51
C GLU A 44 15.45 -19.97 7.56
N ALA A 45 16.38 -19.83 8.52
CA ALA A 45 16.28 -18.80 9.55
C ALA A 45 16.51 -17.41 8.95
N ALA A 46 17.48 -17.28 8.04
CA ALA A 46 17.68 -16.04 7.29
C ALA A 46 16.49 -15.72 6.38
N ALA A 47 15.92 -16.73 5.72
CA ALA A 47 14.73 -16.56 4.89
C ALA A 47 13.53 -16.05 5.71
N ARG A 48 13.35 -16.58 6.92
CA ARG A 48 12.33 -16.10 7.86
C ARG A 48 12.52 -14.63 8.19
N VAL A 49 13.75 -14.20 8.48
CA VAL A 49 14.08 -12.77 8.74
C VAL A 49 13.72 -11.89 7.54
N MET A 50 14.01 -12.33 6.32
CA MET A 50 13.62 -11.61 5.10
C MET A 50 12.09 -11.48 4.98
N VAL A 51 11.35 -12.57 5.21
CA VAL A 51 9.88 -12.54 5.16
C VAL A 51 9.32 -11.61 6.22
N ASP A 52 9.72 -11.76 7.49
CA ASP A 52 9.19 -10.97 8.60
C ASP A 52 9.47 -9.46 8.39
N ARG A 53 10.62 -9.12 7.80
CA ARG A 53 10.98 -7.72 7.48
C ARG A 53 10.11 -7.13 6.40
N TYR A 54 9.91 -7.83 5.29
CA TYR A 54 9.30 -7.23 4.10
C TYR A 54 7.83 -7.57 3.91
N ALA A 55 7.29 -8.58 4.59
CA ALA A 55 5.89 -8.99 4.46
C ALA A 55 4.91 -7.84 4.73
N PRO A 56 5.08 -6.98 5.76
CA PRO A 56 4.17 -5.86 5.98
C PRO A 56 4.05 -4.91 4.77
N ARG A 57 5.17 -4.67 4.07
CA ARG A 57 5.20 -3.81 2.87
C ARG A 57 4.56 -4.50 1.67
N VAL A 58 4.86 -5.78 1.45
CA VAL A 58 4.25 -6.58 0.38
C VAL A 58 2.73 -6.67 0.59
N PHE A 59 2.28 -7.04 1.80
CA PHE A 59 0.85 -7.09 2.16
C PHE A 59 0.16 -5.73 1.98
N ALA A 60 0.80 -4.65 2.43
CA ALA A 60 0.26 -3.30 2.28
C ALA A 60 0.07 -2.91 0.80
N LEU A 61 0.98 -3.34 -0.09
CA LEU A 61 0.87 -3.11 -1.53
C LEU A 61 -0.26 -3.94 -2.13
N VAL A 62 -0.25 -5.27 -1.93
CA VAL A 62 -1.26 -6.16 -2.53
C VAL A 62 -2.67 -5.84 -2.04
N GLY A 63 -2.85 -5.55 -0.75
CA GLY A 63 -4.15 -5.18 -0.21
C GLY A 63 -4.71 -3.88 -0.77
N ARG A 64 -3.85 -2.91 -1.11
CA ARG A 64 -4.26 -1.67 -1.78
C ARG A 64 -4.44 -1.84 -3.28
N MET A 65 -3.71 -2.76 -3.90
CA MET A 65 -3.89 -3.11 -5.30
C MET A 65 -5.22 -3.84 -5.50
N LEU A 66 -5.63 -4.70 -4.57
CA LEU A 66 -6.84 -5.51 -4.66
C LEU A 66 -7.82 -5.24 -3.50
N PRO A 67 -8.42 -4.04 -3.42
CA PRO A 67 -9.34 -3.72 -2.34
C PRO A 67 -10.58 -4.64 -2.38
N GLY A 68 -11.05 -5.05 -1.20
CA GLY A 68 -12.26 -5.87 -1.04
C GLY A 68 -12.06 -7.37 -1.32
N ARG A 69 -10.84 -7.82 -1.59
CA ARG A 69 -10.50 -9.25 -1.59
C ARG A 69 -10.45 -9.79 -0.16
N ASP A 70 -10.75 -11.08 -0.02
CA ASP A 70 -10.62 -11.77 1.24
C ASP A 70 -9.15 -11.86 1.67
N HIS A 71 -8.95 -12.11 2.95
CA HIS A 71 -7.61 -12.16 3.53
C HIS A 71 -6.78 -13.28 2.90
N ALA A 72 -7.37 -14.48 2.73
CA ALA A 72 -6.71 -15.64 2.16
C ALA A 72 -6.12 -15.36 0.76
N THR A 73 -6.88 -14.73 -0.15
CA THR A 73 -6.38 -14.35 -1.49
C THR A 73 -5.19 -13.39 -1.39
N LEU A 74 -5.21 -12.45 -0.45
CA LEU A 74 -4.09 -11.51 -0.25
C LEU A 74 -2.87 -12.21 0.34
N GLU A 75 -3.07 -13.15 1.26
CA GLU A 75 -2.02 -13.98 1.84
C GLU A 75 -1.36 -14.87 0.77
N ASP A 76 -2.16 -15.54 -0.05
CA ASP A 76 -1.68 -16.37 -1.16
C ASP A 76 -0.82 -15.55 -2.14
N LEU A 77 -1.28 -14.34 -2.50
CA LEU A 77 -0.54 -13.46 -3.40
C LEU A 77 0.78 -12.97 -2.79
N ALA A 78 0.80 -12.71 -1.48
CA ALA A 78 2.01 -12.34 -0.76
C ALA A 78 2.98 -13.53 -0.66
N GLN A 79 2.48 -14.73 -0.36
CA GLN A 79 3.27 -15.95 -0.32
C GLN A 79 3.90 -16.26 -1.69
N ASP A 80 3.09 -16.24 -2.75
CA ASP A 80 3.55 -16.37 -4.14
C ASP A 80 4.66 -15.37 -4.48
N THR A 81 4.54 -14.13 -3.99
CA THR A 81 5.56 -13.10 -4.18
C THR A 81 6.88 -13.52 -3.56
N PHE A 82 6.88 -14.01 -2.31
CA PHE A 82 8.10 -14.48 -1.66
C PHE A 82 8.67 -15.75 -2.30
N LEU A 83 7.83 -16.69 -2.70
CA LEU A 83 8.27 -17.89 -3.43
C LEU A 83 8.98 -17.51 -4.74
N GLN A 84 8.41 -16.59 -5.51
CA GLN A 84 9.06 -16.06 -6.72
C GLN A 84 10.33 -15.27 -6.41
N ALA A 85 10.36 -14.53 -5.31
CA ALA A 85 11.55 -13.83 -4.85
C ALA A 85 12.67 -14.82 -4.54
N PHE A 86 12.43 -15.83 -3.70
CA PHE A 86 13.45 -16.84 -3.38
C PHE A 86 13.95 -17.58 -4.61
N ALA A 87 13.06 -17.95 -5.55
CA ALA A 87 13.45 -18.61 -6.80
C ALA A 87 14.37 -17.75 -7.69
N ARG A 88 14.31 -16.42 -7.57
CA ARG A 88 15.07 -15.46 -8.39
C ARG A 88 16.18 -14.75 -7.61
N LEU A 89 16.28 -14.98 -6.31
CA LEU A 89 17.15 -14.21 -5.42
C LEU A 89 18.62 -14.38 -5.78
N ALA A 90 19.02 -15.54 -6.30
CA ALA A 90 20.39 -15.77 -6.79
C ALA A 90 20.80 -14.84 -7.95
N ALA A 91 19.84 -14.28 -8.68
CA ALA A 91 20.08 -13.33 -9.77
C ALA A 91 19.95 -11.86 -9.31
N PHE A 92 19.59 -11.61 -8.05
CA PHE A 92 19.58 -10.26 -7.50
C PHE A 92 21.02 -9.80 -7.25
N ASP A 93 21.39 -8.64 -7.78
CA ASP A 93 22.68 -8.00 -7.55
C ASP A 93 22.57 -6.98 -6.41
N PRO A 94 23.13 -7.25 -5.21
CA PRO A 94 23.08 -6.33 -4.08
C PRO A 94 23.85 -5.03 -4.31
N GLN A 95 24.80 -5.02 -5.26
CA GLN A 95 25.57 -3.83 -5.64
C GLN A 95 24.95 -3.11 -6.85
N GLY A 96 23.84 -3.65 -7.37
CA GLY A 96 23.08 -3.06 -8.46
C GLY A 96 22.33 -1.79 -8.05
N PRO A 97 21.67 -1.13 -9.01
CA PRO A 97 20.97 0.13 -8.77
C PRO A 97 19.71 -0.02 -7.91
N ALA A 98 19.12 -1.22 -7.86
CA ALA A 98 17.87 -1.47 -7.16
C ALA A 98 18.10 -2.06 -5.77
N ARG A 99 17.49 -1.45 -4.75
CA ARG A 99 17.45 -2.02 -3.40
C ARG A 99 16.63 -3.31 -3.35
N LEU A 100 16.91 -4.19 -2.40
CA LEU A 100 16.18 -5.44 -2.22
C LEU A 100 14.68 -5.20 -2.02
N SER A 101 14.31 -4.20 -1.21
CA SER A 101 12.90 -3.88 -1.01
C SER A 101 12.20 -3.39 -2.29
N THR A 102 12.88 -2.58 -3.11
CA THR A 102 12.37 -2.15 -4.42
C THR A 102 12.17 -3.35 -5.35
N TRP A 103 13.15 -4.25 -5.40
CA TRP A 103 13.08 -5.47 -6.21
C TRP A 103 11.96 -6.42 -5.75
N LEU A 104 11.71 -6.52 -4.45
CA LEU A 104 10.60 -7.34 -3.94
C LEU A 104 9.22 -6.71 -4.24
N LEU A 105 9.09 -5.40 -4.02
CA LEU A 105 7.85 -4.66 -4.36
C LEU A 105 7.56 -4.70 -5.87
N THR A 106 8.59 -4.80 -6.69
CA THR A 106 8.48 -5.03 -8.13
C THR A 106 7.77 -6.34 -8.44
N ILE A 107 8.20 -7.44 -7.81
CA ILE A 107 7.58 -8.76 -7.97
C ILE A 107 6.11 -8.68 -7.52
N ALA A 108 5.87 -8.10 -6.35
CA ALA A 108 4.52 -7.93 -5.79
C ALA A 108 3.59 -7.13 -6.72
N ALA A 109 4.05 -5.99 -7.24
CA ALA A 109 3.27 -5.12 -8.12
C ALA A 109 2.89 -5.85 -9.42
N ARG A 110 3.84 -6.56 -10.04
CA ARG A 110 3.57 -7.33 -11.26
C ARG A 110 2.54 -8.44 -11.01
N ARG A 111 2.67 -9.18 -9.92
CA ARG A 111 1.69 -10.22 -9.55
C ARG A 111 0.30 -9.64 -9.28
N ALA A 112 0.22 -8.50 -8.59
CA ALA A 112 -1.04 -7.82 -8.35
C ALA A 112 -1.69 -7.30 -9.65
N ILE A 113 -0.90 -6.77 -10.58
CA ILE A 113 -1.37 -6.38 -11.91
C ILE A 113 -1.92 -7.59 -12.67
N ASP A 114 -1.18 -8.71 -12.68
CA ASP A 114 -1.60 -9.93 -13.35
C ASP A 114 -2.91 -10.48 -12.78
N GLU A 115 -3.07 -10.47 -11.45
CA GLU A 115 -4.31 -10.89 -10.80
C GLU A 115 -5.49 -9.97 -11.15
N LEU A 116 -5.27 -8.65 -11.18
CA LEU A 116 -6.28 -7.67 -11.60
C LEU A 116 -6.65 -7.81 -13.09
N ARG A 117 -5.72 -8.25 -13.95
CA ARG A 117 -5.98 -8.49 -15.38
C ARG A 117 -6.76 -9.78 -15.62
N ARG A 118 -6.45 -10.84 -14.86
CA ARG A 118 -7.11 -12.16 -14.98
C ARG A 118 -8.59 -12.12 -14.60
N ARG A 119 -8.97 -11.22 -13.70
CA ARG A 119 -10.34 -11.09 -13.24
C ARG A 119 -10.87 -9.72 -13.65
N PRO A 120 -11.53 -9.58 -14.82
CA PRO A 120 -12.21 -8.35 -15.17
C PRO A 120 -13.13 -7.96 -14.01
N ARG A 121 -13.15 -6.65 -13.73
CA ARG A 121 -13.85 -5.97 -12.64
C ARG A 121 -15.04 -6.81 -12.15
N ALA A 122 -14.94 -7.34 -10.93
CA ALA A 122 -16.14 -7.86 -10.28
C ALA A 122 -17.22 -6.77 -10.39
N GLU A 123 -18.44 -7.17 -10.73
CA GLU A 123 -19.58 -6.29 -10.85
C GLU A 123 -19.58 -5.26 -9.72
N PRO A 124 -20.03 -4.01 -9.98
CA PRO A 124 -20.05 -2.97 -8.98
C PRO A 124 -20.65 -3.56 -7.71
N ARG A 125 -19.85 -3.68 -6.65
CA ARG A 125 -20.38 -4.15 -5.37
C ARG A 125 -21.48 -3.16 -5.00
N ALA A 126 -22.71 -3.62 -5.15
CA ALA A 126 -23.89 -2.89 -4.74
C ALA A 126 -23.73 -2.58 -3.25
N GLU A 127 -23.98 -1.30 -2.96
CA GLU A 127 -24.29 -0.79 -1.63
C GLU A 127 -23.15 -0.89 -0.62
N VAL A 128 -22.24 0.09 -0.68
CA VAL A 128 -21.80 0.69 0.58
C VAL A 128 -23.08 1.23 1.20
N GLU A 129 -23.53 0.55 2.25
CA GLU A 129 -24.63 0.91 3.14
C GLU A 129 -24.78 2.45 3.18
N ARG A 130 -25.98 2.96 2.86
CA ARG A 130 -26.31 4.36 3.13
C ARG A 130 -26.31 4.52 4.65
N ILE A 131 -25.13 4.80 5.20
CA ILE A 131 -24.91 4.94 6.63
C ILE A 131 -25.68 6.19 7.07
N SER A 132 -26.64 5.95 7.97
CA SER A 132 -27.50 6.98 8.55
C SER A 132 -26.66 8.06 9.21
N ALA A 133 -26.96 9.31 8.85
CA ALA A 133 -26.29 10.51 9.34
C ALA A 133 -26.71 10.79 10.78
N ASP A 134 -26.09 10.12 11.74
CA ASP A 134 -26.20 10.48 13.15
C ASP A 134 -24.88 10.14 13.86
N THR A 135 -23.89 11.01 13.69
CA THR A 135 -22.83 11.35 14.67
C THR A 135 -21.81 12.32 14.04
N ALA A 136 -21.48 13.38 14.81
CA ALA A 136 -20.45 14.40 14.62
C ALA A 136 -19.91 14.57 13.19
N ASP A 137 -20.47 15.54 12.48
CA ASP A 137 -20.23 15.96 11.08
C ASP A 137 -18.81 15.70 10.52
N ALA A 138 -17.77 15.95 11.32
CA ALA A 138 -16.37 15.74 10.94
C ALA A 138 -15.97 14.25 10.74
N GLU A 139 -16.49 13.32 11.56
CA GLU A 139 -16.17 11.89 11.43
C GLU A 139 -16.87 11.27 10.24
N THR A 140 -18.13 11.65 10.02
CA THR A 140 -18.93 11.21 8.86
C THR A 140 -18.29 11.71 7.56
N HIS A 141 -17.92 12.99 7.49
CA HIS A 141 -17.21 13.55 6.34
C HIS A 141 -15.86 12.86 6.08
N ARG A 142 -15.09 12.56 7.14
CA ARG A 142 -13.82 11.80 7.03
C ARG A 142 -14.02 10.40 6.44
N ARG A 143 -15.08 9.70 6.84
CA ARG A 143 -15.43 8.37 6.30
C ARG A 143 -15.86 8.45 4.85
N GLN A 144 -16.68 9.42 4.47
CA GLN A 144 -17.09 9.65 3.08
C GLN A 144 -15.89 9.93 2.18
N LEU A 145 -14.99 10.80 2.61
CA LEU A 145 -13.76 11.12 1.88
C LEU A 145 -12.88 9.88 1.70
N ARG A 146 -12.73 9.07 2.75
CA ARG A 146 -11.97 7.82 2.69
C ARG A 146 -12.60 6.82 1.70
N ALA A 147 -13.92 6.61 1.79
CA ALA A 147 -14.63 5.70 0.91
C ALA A 147 -14.53 6.15 -0.56
N ALA A 148 -14.59 7.45 -0.83
CA ALA A 148 -14.41 7.99 -2.16
C ALA A 148 -12.98 7.81 -2.68
N LEU A 149 -11.97 8.01 -1.85
CA LEU A 149 -10.58 7.71 -2.21
C LEU A 149 -10.38 6.24 -2.54
N GLU A 150 -10.93 5.33 -1.72
CA GLU A 150 -10.85 3.88 -1.92
C GLU A 150 -11.55 3.46 -3.23
N ARG A 151 -12.73 4.00 -3.52
CA ARG A 151 -13.43 3.79 -4.82
C ARG A 151 -12.63 4.34 -6.00
N ALA A 152 -12.14 5.58 -5.89
CA ALA A 152 -11.38 6.21 -6.98
C ALA A 152 -10.10 5.42 -7.30
N LEU A 153 -9.40 4.91 -6.27
CA LEU A 153 -8.27 3.99 -6.46
C LEU A 153 -8.71 2.71 -7.15
N ALA A 154 -9.84 2.12 -6.74
CA ALA A 154 -10.42 0.92 -7.33
C ALA A 154 -10.87 1.08 -8.80
N ASP A 155 -11.09 2.32 -9.24
CA ASP A 155 -11.50 2.64 -10.61
C ASP A 155 -10.32 2.93 -11.54
N LEU A 156 -9.14 3.20 -10.99
CA LEU A 156 -7.91 3.30 -11.78
C LEU A 156 -7.61 1.98 -12.48
N SER A 157 -7.05 2.07 -13.70
CA SER A 157 -6.45 0.90 -14.35
C SER A 157 -5.36 0.28 -13.44
N PRO A 158 -5.12 -1.03 -13.53
CA PRO A 158 -4.11 -1.71 -12.71
C PRO A 158 -2.74 -1.01 -12.76
N GLU A 159 -2.34 -0.53 -13.95
CA GLU A 159 -1.06 0.14 -14.19
C GLU A 159 -0.98 1.53 -13.55
N LEU A 160 -2.07 2.29 -13.58
CA LEU A 160 -2.14 3.61 -12.94
C LEU A 160 -2.12 3.46 -11.42
N ARG A 161 -2.89 2.50 -10.89
CA ARG A 161 -2.93 2.18 -9.47
C ARG A 161 -1.57 1.76 -8.95
N ALA A 162 -0.89 0.84 -9.64
CA ALA A 162 0.43 0.37 -9.26
C ALA A 162 1.44 1.51 -9.18
N ALA A 163 1.55 2.34 -10.23
CA ALA A 163 2.47 3.47 -10.23
C ALA A 163 2.20 4.44 -9.08
N PHE A 164 0.92 4.76 -8.84
CA PHE A 164 0.52 5.64 -7.74
C PHE A 164 0.86 5.05 -6.37
N LEU A 165 0.55 3.78 -6.12
CA LEU A 165 0.82 3.14 -4.83
C LEU A 165 2.32 3.02 -4.54
N LEU A 166 3.11 2.62 -5.53
CA LEU A 166 4.56 2.55 -5.40
C LEU A 166 5.15 3.93 -5.07
N ARG A 167 4.60 5.00 -5.65
CA ARG A 167 5.06 6.37 -5.35
C ARG A 167 4.60 6.86 -3.98
N GLU A 168 3.31 6.86 -3.72
CA GLU A 168 2.74 7.60 -2.58
C GLU A 168 2.73 6.78 -1.28
N TYR A 169 2.71 5.45 -1.36
CA TYR A 169 2.69 4.57 -0.19
C TYR A 169 4.03 3.92 0.11
N HIS A 170 4.84 3.64 -0.91
CA HIS A 170 6.15 3.01 -0.75
C HIS A 170 7.32 3.97 -0.98
N ASP A 171 7.05 5.23 -1.32
CA ASP A 171 8.03 6.30 -1.51
C ASP A 171 9.14 5.96 -2.53
N LEU A 172 8.81 5.15 -3.54
CA LEU A 172 9.76 4.81 -4.59
C LEU A 172 10.05 6.03 -5.48
N SER A 173 11.31 6.14 -5.92
CA SER A 173 11.69 7.14 -6.91
C SER A 173 11.03 6.85 -8.26
N TYR A 174 10.96 7.84 -9.15
CA TYR A 174 10.39 7.59 -10.48
C TYR A 174 11.22 6.57 -11.28
N GLN A 175 12.53 6.53 -11.05
CA GLN A 175 13.41 5.54 -11.65
C GLN A 175 13.13 4.15 -11.08
N ASP A 176 13.03 4.00 -9.76
CA ASP A 176 12.67 2.73 -9.13
C ASP A 176 11.32 2.21 -9.62
N ILE A 177 10.35 3.09 -9.86
CA ILE A 177 9.03 2.71 -10.41
C ILE A 177 9.15 2.28 -11.88
N ALA A 178 9.99 2.97 -12.67
CA ALA A 178 10.26 2.61 -14.06
C ALA A 178 10.85 1.20 -14.13
N ASP A 179 11.84 0.93 -13.30
CA ASP A 179 12.51 -0.36 -13.20
C ASP A 179 11.53 -1.43 -12.65
N ALA A 180 10.72 -1.07 -11.65
CA ALA A 180 9.75 -2.00 -11.07
C ALA A 180 8.71 -2.45 -12.11
N LEU A 181 8.12 -1.49 -12.80
CA LEU A 181 7.04 -1.75 -13.75
C LEU A 181 7.55 -2.09 -15.17
N GLN A 182 8.87 -2.05 -15.41
CA GLN A 182 9.53 -2.27 -16.72
C GLN A 182 8.94 -1.36 -17.79
N ILE A 183 8.94 -0.06 -17.49
CA ILE A 183 8.43 0.99 -18.38
C ILE A 183 9.38 2.16 -18.42
N GLU A 184 9.26 2.98 -19.46
CA GLU A 184 10.02 4.23 -19.57
C GLU A 184 9.71 5.22 -18.43
N LEU A 185 10.72 5.98 -18.01
CA LEU A 185 10.57 7.04 -17.00
C LEU A 185 9.50 8.07 -17.39
N GLY A 186 9.39 8.40 -18.69
CA GLY A 186 8.31 9.25 -19.22
C GLY A 186 6.92 8.64 -19.02
N THR A 187 6.81 7.32 -19.15
CA THR A 187 5.55 6.59 -18.89
C THR A 187 5.18 6.66 -17.42
N VAL A 188 6.13 6.52 -16.49
CA VAL A 188 5.89 6.69 -15.05
C VAL A 188 5.28 8.06 -14.76
N ARG A 189 5.88 9.13 -15.27
CA ARG A 189 5.39 10.50 -15.08
C ARG A 189 3.96 10.66 -15.59
N SER A 190 3.68 10.17 -16.81
CA SER A 190 2.33 10.26 -17.39
C SER A 190 1.30 9.43 -16.63
N ARG A 191 1.66 8.24 -16.12
CA ARG A 191 0.76 7.41 -15.30
C ARG A 191 0.45 8.08 -13.96
N LEU A 192 1.47 8.61 -13.29
CA LEU A 192 1.28 9.31 -12.02
C LEU A 192 0.42 10.57 -12.18
N ALA A 193 0.63 11.34 -13.25
CA ALA A 193 -0.22 12.50 -13.55
C ALA A 193 -1.69 12.10 -13.72
N ARG A 194 -1.97 11.13 -14.61
CA ARG A 194 -3.34 10.63 -14.85
C ARG A 194 -3.99 10.06 -13.60
N ALA A 195 -3.23 9.31 -12.79
CA ALA A 195 -3.74 8.77 -11.52
C ALA A 195 -4.12 9.90 -10.55
N ARG A 196 -3.27 10.91 -10.37
CA ARG A 196 -3.56 12.06 -9.50
C ARG A 196 -4.75 12.87 -9.99
N ASP A 197 -4.89 13.08 -11.30
CA ASP A 197 -6.02 13.83 -11.86
C ASP A 197 -7.35 13.08 -11.65
N ALA A 198 -7.38 11.76 -11.87
CA ALA A 198 -8.56 10.94 -11.59
C ALA A 198 -8.94 10.95 -10.10
N LEU A 199 -7.96 10.82 -9.20
CA LEU A 199 -8.21 10.88 -7.75
C LEU A 199 -8.68 12.27 -7.33
N ARG A 200 -8.09 13.35 -7.87
CA ARG A 200 -8.52 14.72 -7.58
C ARG A 200 -9.97 14.94 -8.02
N ALA A 201 -10.36 14.49 -9.21
CA ALA A 201 -11.73 14.61 -9.70
C ALA A 201 -12.74 13.95 -8.75
N ALA A 202 -12.46 12.72 -8.31
CA ALA A 202 -13.33 12.00 -7.38
C ALA A 202 -13.44 12.64 -5.98
N LEU A 203 -12.37 13.26 -5.48
CA LEU A 203 -12.38 13.95 -4.19
C LEU A 203 -13.11 15.30 -4.27
N THR A 204 -12.98 16.01 -5.39
CA THR A 204 -13.71 17.26 -5.63
C THR A 204 -15.22 17.03 -5.63
N GLU A 205 -15.69 15.92 -6.20
CA GLU A 205 -17.10 15.55 -6.22
C GLU A 205 -17.69 15.41 -4.81
N VAL A 206 -16.94 14.82 -3.87
CA VAL A 206 -17.35 14.69 -2.45
C VAL A 206 -17.26 16.00 -1.69
N ALA A 207 -16.34 16.90 -2.07
CA ALA A 207 -16.20 18.19 -1.40
C ALA A 207 -17.29 19.20 -1.81
N HIS A 208 -17.96 18.99 -2.95
CA HIS A 208 -19.00 19.88 -3.48
C HIS A 208 -20.42 19.29 -3.40
N GLY A 209 -20.56 18.04 -2.97
CA GLY A 209 -21.86 17.37 -2.73
C GLY A 209 -22.21 17.35 -1.26
#